data_AF-A0A382T0L5-F1
#
_entry.id   AF-A0A382T0L5-F1
#
_cell.length_a   1.000
_cell.length_b   1.000
_cell.length_c   1.000
_cell.angle_alpha   90.00
_cell.angle_beta   90.00
_cell.angle_gamma   90.00
#
_symmetry.space_group_name_H-M   'P 1'
#
loop_
_entity.id
_entity.type
_entity.pdbx_description
1 polymer ?
#
loop_
_entity_poly.entity_id
_entity_poly.type
_entity_poly.pdbx_seq_one_letter_code
_entity_poly.pdbx_strand_id
1 'polypeptide(L)'
;MNITDIDDKTIRRSQKEDRSLEDFTDEYTKAFFDDLKTLNIVPAHHYPRATEFIPQMIEVIQTLEAKGYTYTADDGSVFFKISEFNEYGKLARLDPDQLKSGERVEEDEYDKQEGRDFALWKGYKPTDGEV
;
A
#
# COMPACT_ATOMS: atom_id res chain seq x y z
N MET A 1 0.24 15.50 4.77
CA MET A 1 -0.84 14.72 4.14
C MET A 1 -0.28 14.21 2.84
N ASN A 2 -0.27 12.91 2.57
CA ASN A 2 0.27 12.39 1.30
C ASN A 2 -0.83 12.33 0.23
N ILE A 3 -0.42 12.22 -1.03
CA ILE A 3 -1.27 11.81 -2.15
C ILE A 3 -0.89 10.36 -2.48
N THR A 4 -1.87 9.46 -2.45
CA THR A 4 -1.67 8.08 -2.91
C THR A 4 -2.07 8.01 -4.38
N ASP A 5 -1.09 8.18 -5.26
CA ASP A 5 -1.26 8.20 -6.71
C ASP A 5 -0.88 6.87 -7.38
N ILE A 6 -0.73 5.80 -6.59
CA ILE A 6 -0.56 4.44 -7.07
C ILE A 6 -1.17 3.45 -6.06
N ASP A 7 -2.20 2.72 -6.49
CA ASP A 7 -2.77 1.55 -5.80
C ASP A 7 -3.57 0.66 -6.77
N ASP A 8 -3.95 -0.55 -6.36
CA ASP A 8 -4.69 -1.50 -7.20
C ASP A 8 -5.96 -0.91 -7.85
N LYS A 9 -6.68 -0.02 -7.15
CA LYS A 9 -7.91 0.60 -7.66
C LYS A 9 -7.61 1.68 -8.67
N THR A 10 -6.56 2.47 -8.48
CA THR A 10 -6.16 3.48 -9.47
C THR A 10 -5.66 2.83 -10.74
N ILE A 11 -4.85 1.77 -10.65
CA ILE A 11 -4.36 0.98 -11.79
C ILE A 11 -5.53 0.36 -12.57
N ARG A 12 -6.43 -0.36 -11.89
CA ARG A 12 -7.57 -1.00 -12.55
C ARG A 12 -8.50 0.02 -13.23
N ARG A 13 -8.69 1.20 -12.62
CA ARG A 13 -9.56 2.25 -13.19
C ARG A 13 -8.89 2.99 -14.33
N SER A 14 -7.61 3.32 -14.24
CA SER A 14 -6.88 3.98 -15.33
C SER A 14 -6.86 3.11 -16.59
N GLN A 15 -6.61 1.80 -16.42
CA GLN A 15 -6.71 0.82 -17.52
C GLN A 15 -8.13 0.75 -18.11
N LYS A 16 -9.17 0.72 -17.27
CA LYS A 16 -10.57 0.69 -17.74
C LYS A 16 -10.97 1.94 -18.52
N GLU A 17 -10.34 3.07 -18.23
CA GLU A 17 -10.59 4.36 -18.88
C GLU A 17 -9.61 4.65 -20.03
N ASP A 18 -8.72 3.71 -20.37
CA ASP A 18 -7.67 3.87 -21.38
C ASP A 18 -6.80 5.13 -21.15
N ARG A 19 -6.46 5.38 -19.87
CA ARG A 19 -5.64 6.52 -19.43
C ARG A 19 -4.37 6.05 -18.75
N SER A 20 -3.32 6.87 -18.82
CA SER A 20 -2.15 6.69 -17.96
C SER A 20 -2.54 6.79 -16.49
N LEU A 21 -1.83 6.11 -15.60
CA LEU A 21 -2.07 6.19 -14.17
C LEU A 21 -1.89 7.63 -13.65
N GLU A 22 -0.89 8.33 -14.17
CA GLU A 22 -0.61 9.74 -13.84
C GLU A 22 -1.79 10.64 -14.24
N ASP A 23 -2.24 10.59 -15.50
CA ASP A 23 -3.37 11.41 -15.97
C ASP A 23 -4.65 11.11 -15.20
N PHE A 24 -4.88 9.84 -14.87
CA PHE A 24 -6.03 9.43 -14.08
C PHE A 24 -5.97 10.02 -12.67
N THR A 25 -4.85 9.88 -11.97
CA THR A 25 -4.71 10.33 -10.57
C THR A 25 -4.58 11.85 -10.44
N ASP A 26 -4.04 12.54 -11.44
CA ASP A 26 -3.92 14.00 -11.46
C ASP A 26 -5.28 14.71 -11.50
N GLU A 27 -6.25 14.15 -12.22
CA GLU A 27 -7.61 14.69 -12.24
C GLU A 27 -8.22 14.72 -10.83
N TYR A 28 -8.15 13.59 -10.11
CA TYR A 28 -8.70 13.49 -8.77
C TYR A 28 -7.87 14.27 -7.75
N THR A 29 -6.55 14.37 -7.95
CA THR A 29 -5.66 15.21 -7.12
C THR A 29 -6.05 16.68 -7.25
N LYS A 30 -6.34 17.16 -8.46
CA LYS A 30 -6.83 18.52 -8.68
C LYS A 30 -8.18 18.74 -8.02
N ALA A 31 -9.14 17.83 -8.21
CA ALA A 31 -10.45 17.91 -7.58
C ALA A 31 -10.34 17.97 -6.04
N PHE A 32 -9.45 17.16 -5.45
CA PHE A 32 -9.15 17.19 -4.03
C PHE A 32 -8.67 18.57 -3.55
N PHE A 33 -7.77 19.24 -4.27
CA PHE A 33 -7.31 20.59 -3.92
C PHE A 33 -8.40 21.66 -4.09
N ASP A 34 -9.24 21.55 -5.11
CA ASP A 34 -10.40 22.42 -5.31
C ASP A 34 -11.41 22.29 -4.16
N ASP A 35 -11.63 21.07 -3.66
CA ASP A 35 -12.47 20.79 -2.50
C ASP A 35 -11.87 21.35 -1.20
N LEU A 36 -10.56 21.18 -0.96
CA LEU A 36 -9.88 21.78 0.20
C LEU A 36 -10.08 23.30 0.23
N LYS A 37 -9.93 23.96 -0.93
CA LYS A 37 -10.15 25.39 -1.07
C LYS A 37 -11.60 25.78 -0.79
N THR A 38 -12.55 25.03 -1.33
CA THR A 38 -13.99 25.26 -1.13
C THR A 38 -14.38 25.15 0.35
N LEU A 39 -13.78 24.21 1.07
CA LEU A 39 -14.01 24.01 2.50
C LEU A 39 -13.19 24.94 3.40
N ASN A 40 -12.39 25.85 2.85
CA ASN A 40 -11.44 26.71 3.58
C ASN A 40 -10.50 25.92 4.48
N ILE A 41 -10.09 24.72 4.05
CA ILE A 41 -9.11 23.91 4.77
C ILE A 41 -7.73 24.53 4.57
N VAL A 42 -6.99 24.69 5.67
CA VAL A 42 -5.61 25.18 5.63
C VAL A 42 -4.73 24.16 4.91
N PRO A 43 -4.00 24.54 3.84
CA PRO A 43 -3.12 23.63 3.13
C PRO A 43 -2.03 23.05 4.05
N ALA A 44 -1.70 21.77 3.86
CA ALA A 44 -0.54 21.17 4.49
C ALA A 44 0.76 21.79 3.89
N HIS A 45 1.83 21.82 4.68
CA HIS A 45 3.14 22.30 4.23
C HIS A 45 3.70 21.46 3.06
N HIS A 46 3.39 20.17 3.03
CA HIS A 46 3.85 19.23 2.01
C HIS A 46 2.76 18.21 1.67
N TYR A 47 2.71 17.86 0.38
CA TYR A 47 1.84 16.85 -0.22
C TYR A 47 2.67 15.83 -1.02
N PRO A 48 3.49 14.98 -0.37
CA PRO A 48 4.31 14.00 -1.07
C PRO A 48 3.42 13.02 -1.85
N ARG A 49 3.77 12.74 -3.10
CA ARG A 49 3.14 11.68 -3.91
C ARG A 49 3.79 10.34 -3.59
N ALA A 50 3.05 9.25 -3.66
CA ALA A 50 3.61 7.92 -3.38
C ALA A 50 4.66 7.54 -4.43
N THR A 51 4.39 7.84 -5.70
CA THR A 51 5.30 7.59 -6.84
C THR A 51 6.66 8.31 -6.70
N GLU A 52 6.70 9.49 -6.09
CA GLU A 52 7.91 10.29 -5.86
C GLU A 52 8.82 9.72 -4.74
N PHE A 53 8.31 8.78 -3.93
CA PHE A 53 8.98 8.27 -2.75
C PHE A 53 9.31 6.76 -2.83
N ILE A 54 9.20 6.15 -4.02
CA ILE A 54 9.54 4.75 -4.25
C ILE A 54 10.95 4.38 -3.74
N PRO A 55 12.02 5.15 -4.02
CA PRO A 55 13.37 4.83 -3.52
C PRO A 55 13.43 4.72 -1.99
N GLN A 56 12.73 5.60 -1.27
CA GLN A 56 12.67 5.61 0.19
C GLN A 56 11.84 4.45 0.72
N MET A 57 10.76 4.06 0.04
CA MET A 57 9.99 2.86 0.38
C MET A 57 10.87 1.61 0.29
N ILE A 58 11.68 1.49 -0.77
CA ILE A 58 12.64 0.39 -0.95
C ILE A 58 13.67 0.39 0.18
N GLU A 59 14.23 1.54 0.56
CA GLU A 59 15.20 1.64 1.67
C GLU A 59 14.62 1.16 3.01
N VAL A 60 13.35 1.51 3.29
CA VAL A 60 12.65 1.04 4.48
C VAL A 60 12.46 -0.48 4.43
N ILE A 61 12.06 -1.03 3.29
CA ILE A 61 11.88 -2.48 3.10
C ILE A 61 13.21 -3.22 3.32
N GLN A 62 14.30 -2.74 2.73
CA GLN A 62 15.64 -3.31 2.91
C GLN A 62 16.08 -3.26 4.39
N THR A 63 15.73 -2.20 5.10
CA THR A 63 16.01 -2.10 6.54
C THR A 63 15.21 -3.13 7.35
N LEU A 64 13.96 -3.40 6.97
CA LEU A 64 13.12 -4.41 7.62
C LEU A 64 13.61 -5.83 7.30
N GLU A 65 14.02 -6.08 6.05
CA GLU A 65 14.65 -7.33 5.59
C GLU A 65 15.91 -7.63 6.40
N ALA A 66 16.83 -6.66 6.52
CA ALA A 66 18.07 -6.81 7.27
C ALA A 66 17.84 -7.13 8.76
N LYS A 67 16.68 -6.74 9.31
CA LYS A 67 16.29 -7.02 10.69
C LYS A 67 15.50 -8.34 10.86
N GLY A 68 15.19 -9.03 9.76
CA GLY A 68 14.44 -10.29 9.79
C GLY A 68 12.92 -10.15 9.87
N TYR A 69 12.38 -8.93 9.70
CA TYR A 69 10.93 -8.66 9.80
C TYR A 69 10.13 -8.98 8.53
N THR A 70 10.76 -9.55 7.51
CA THR A 70 10.10 -9.79 6.22
C THR A 70 10.36 -11.18 5.68
N TYR A 71 9.56 -11.58 4.69
CA TYR A 71 9.84 -12.68 3.77
C TYR A 71 9.38 -12.31 2.37
N THR A 72 9.95 -12.99 1.38
CA THR A 72 9.55 -12.90 -0.03
C THR A 72 8.72 -14.13 -0.38
N ALA A 73 7.57 -13.91 -1.01
CA ALA A 73 6.73 -14.97 -1.57
C ALA A 73 7.20 -15.37 -2.97
N ASP A 74 6.71 -16.51 -3.47
CA ASP A 74 7.11 -17.06 -4.78
C ASP A 74 6.75 -16.15 -5.96
N ASP A 75 5.76 -15.27 -5.81
CA ASP A 75 5.37 -14.28 -6.82
C ASP A 75 6.24 -13.01 -6.79
N GLY A 76 7.28 -12.98 -5.94
CA GLY A 76 8.18 -11.84 -5.77
C GLY A 76 7.65 -10.75 -4.85
N SER A 77 6.46 -10.92 -4.26
CA SER A 77 5.93 -9.99 -3.25
C SER A 77 6.73 -10.10 -1.94
N VAL A 78 6.94 -8.97 -1.26
CA VAL A 78 7.59 -8.90 0.05
C VAL A 78 6.54 -8.59 1.11
N PHE A 79 6.51 -9.40 2.17
CA PHE A 79 5.54 -9.29 3.27
C PHE A 79 6.22 -8.96 4.59
N PHE A 80 5.50 -8.27 5.47
CA PHE A 80 5.91 -8.03 6.85
C PHE A 80 5.43 -9.19 7.75
N LYS A 81 6.36 -9.78 8.50
CA LYS A 81 6.10 -10.85 9.48
C LYS A 81 5.60 -10.26 10.78
N ILE A 82 4.30 -10.37 11.04
CA ILE A 82 3.72 -9.88 12.30
C ILE A 82 4.26 -10.67 13.50
N SER A 83 4.49 -11.97 13.33
CA SER A 83 5.04 -12.87 14.37
C SER A 83 6.35 -12.40 14.97
N GLU A 84 7.20 -11.73 14.18
CA GLU A 84 8.49 -11.22 14.65
C GLU A 84 8.37 -9.87 15.38
N PHE A 85 7.21 -9.18 15.27
CA PHE A 85 6.99 -7.87 15.87
C PHE A 85 6.04 -7.94 17.08
N ASN A 86 6.61 -8.23 18.26
CA ASN A 86 5.88 -8.42 19.52
C ASN A 86 4.99 -7.25 19.97
N GLU A 87 5.22 -6.02 19.48
CA GLU A 87 4.38 -4.85 19.81
C GLU A 87 3.21 -4.64 18.85
N TYR A 88 2.97 -5.57 17.90
CA TYR A 88 1.84 -5.48 16.98
C TYR A 88 0.51 -5.40 17.74
N GLY A 89 -0.44 -4.64 17.20
CA GLY A 89 -1.77 -4.46 17.81
C GLY A 89 -1.84 -3.44 18.95
N LYS A 90 -0.72 -2.98 19.52
CA LYS A 90 -0.68 -2.01 20.63
C LYS A 90 -1.47 -0.72 20.36
N LEU A 91 -1.43 -0.20 19.14
CA LEU A 91 -2.15 1.03 18.75
C LEU A 91 -3.68 0.83 18.80
N ALA A 92 -4.17 -0.28 18.27
CA ALA A 92 -5.59 -0.59 18.18
C ALA A 92 -6.11 -1.36 19.41
N ARG A 93 -5.23 -1.65 20.39
CA ARG A 93 -5.50 -2.53 21.55
C ARG A 93 -6.01 -3.91 21.12
N LEU A 94 -5.43 -4.43 20.04
CA LEU A 94 -5.73 -5.76 19.51
C LEU A 94 -4.69 -6.73 20.04
N ASP A 95 -5.16 -7.92 20.40
CA ASP A 95 -4.29 -9.06 20.72
C ASP A 95 -3.95 -9.78 19.40
N PRO A 96 -2.68 -9.82 18.97
CA PRO A 96 -2.25 -10.48 17.75
C PRO A 96 -2.62 -11.96 17.67
N ASP A 97 -2.80 -12.64 18.81
CA ASP A 97 -3.19 -14.05 18.87
C ASP A 97 -4.71 -14.22 18.70
N GLN A 98 -5.49 -13.16 18.96
CA GLN A 98 -6.94 -13.11 18.75
C GLN A 98 -7.32 -12.57 17.37
N LEU A 99 -6.36 -12.05 16.61
CA LEU A 99 -6.50 -11.76 15.17
C LEU A 99 -6.57 -13.07 14.39
N LYS A 100 -7.61 -13.88 14.63
CA LYS A 100 -7.96 -15.01 13.78
C LYS A 100 -8.48 -14.47 12.45
N SER A 101 -8.06 -15.11 11.36
CA SER A 101 -8.49 -14.85 9.98
C SER A 101 -10.03 -14.79 9.90
N GLY A 102 -10.57 -13.58 9.98
CA GLY A 102 -12.00 -13.31 9.96
C GLY A 102 -12.38 -12.66 8.62
N GLU A 103 -13.05 -13.44 7.77
CA GLU A 103 -14.06 -13.03 6.77
C GLU A 103 -13.78 -11.82 5.85
N ARG A 104 -12.52 -11.48 5.58
CA ARG A 104 -12.12 -10.65 4.43
C ARG A 104 -10.97 -11.24 3.63
N VAL A 105 -10.88 -12.56 3.60
CA VAL A 105 -10.07 -13.28 2.61
C VAL A 105 -11.01 -13.61 1.45
N GLU A 106 -11.34 -12.59 0.64
CA GLU A 106 -11.69 -12.91 -0.74
C GLU A 106 -10.39 -13.35 -1.42
N GLU A 107 -10.36 -14.61 -1.83
CA GLU A 107 -9.52 -15.22 -2.87
C GLU A 107 -8.21 -14.49 -3.18
N ASP A 108 -7.18 -14.78 -2.40
CA ASP A 108 -5.80 -14.51 -2.80
C ASP A 108 -5.02 -15.80 -2.50
N GLU A 109 -4.85 -16.61 -3.55
CA GLU A 109 -4.10 -17.87 -3.60
C GLU A 109 -2.61 -17.65 -3.29
N TYR A 110 -2.32 -17.42 -2.01
CA TYR A 110 -0.94 -17.34 -1.54
C TYR A 110 -0.80 -18.19 -0.30
N ASP A 111 0.26 -19.00 -0.28
CA ASP A 111 0.77 -19.70 0.90
C ASP A 111 1.18 -18.67 1.97
N LYS A 112 0.18 -18.05 2.60
CA LYS A 112 0.36 -17.15 3.75
C LYS A 112 0.72 -18.05 4.93
N GLN A 113 2.01 -18.12 5.26
CA GLN A 113 2.47 -18.81 6.48
C GLN A 113 1.69 -18.33 7.72
N GLU A 114 1.20 -17.09 7.71
CA GLU A 114 0.18 -16.61 8.64
C GLU A 114 -0.79 -15.66 7.90
N GLY A 115 -2.09 -15.98 7.86
CA GLY A 115 -3.12 -15.15 7.20
C GLY A 115 -3.30 -13.72 7.73
N ARG A 116 -2.40 -13.26 8.63
CA ARG A 116 -2.34 -11.93 9.24
C ARG A 116 -1.30 -11.01 8.59
N ASP A 117 -0.28 -11.55 7.93
CA ASP A 117 0.82 -10.76 7.36
C ASP A 117 0.35 -9.89 6.19
N PHE A 118 1.00 -8.74 5.99
CA PHE A 118 0.62 -7.76 4.97
C PHE A 118 1.77 -7.44 4.02
N ALA A 119 1.42 -7.13 2.77
CA ALA A 119 2.39 -6.79 1.73
C ALA A 119 3.07 -5.44 2.02
N LEU A 120 4.39 -5.43 1.94
CA LEU A 120 5.23 -4.23 1.87
C LEU A 120 5.53 -3.85 0.43
N TRP A 121 5.71 -4.85 -0.43
CA TRP A 121 5.94 -4.71 -1.86
C TRP A 121 5.17 -5.79 -2.60
N LYS A 122 4.45 -5.43 -3.66
CA LYS A 122 3.79 -6.42 -4.52
C LYS A 122 4.68 -6.77 -5.69
N GLY A 123 4.82 -8.07 -5.96
CA GLY A 123 5.44 -8.54 -7.19
C GLY A 123 4.63 -8.03 -8.39
N TYR A 124 5.35 -7.55 -9.42
CA TYR A 124 4.71 -7.09 -10.65
C TYR A 124 3.99 -8.25 -11.35
N LYS A 125 2.75 -8.02 -11.75
CA LYS A 125 1.97 -8.94 -12.58
C LYS A 125 1.82 -8.36 -13.98
N PRO A 126 1.87 -9.18 -15.05
CA PRO A 126 1.61 -8.70 -16.41
C PRO A 126 0.27 -7.96 -16.57
N THR A 127 -0.71 -8.25 -15.71
CA THR A 127 -2.01 -7.57 -15.65
C THR A 127 -1.95 -6.13 -15.15
N ASP A 128 -0.87 -5.73 -14.49
CA ASP A 128 -0.71 -4.37 -13.97
C ASP A 128 -0.42 -3.36 -15.10
N GLY A 129 0.04 -3.85 -16.27
CA GLY A 129 0.27 -3.04 -17.45
C GLY A 129 1.50 -2.14 -17.34
N GLU A 130 1.57 -1.10 -18.17
CA GLU A 130 2.59 -0.06 -18.04
C GLU A 130 2.19 0.90 -16.92
N VAL A 131 2.80 0.71 -15.75
CA VAL A 131 2.65 1.53 -14.53
C VAL A 131 3.97 2.18 -14.14
#